data_AF-A0A914SWM6-F1
#
_entry.id   AF-A0A914SWM6-F1
#
_cell.length_a   1.000
_cell.length_b   1.000
_cell.length_c   1.000
_cell.angle_alpha   90.00
_cell.angle_beta   90.00
_cell.angle_gamma   90.00
#
_symmetry.space_group_name_H-M   'P 1'
#
loop_
_entity.id
_entity.type
_entity.pdbx_description
1 polymer ?
#
loop_
_entity_poly.entity_id
_entity_poly.type
_entity_poly.pdbx_seq_one_letter_code
_entity_poly.pdbx_strand_id
1 'polypeptide(L)'
;MRALLKSGDTPKIILFTNTARNKDIYRMAGNYLQTLSWHDDMDLMRSIESFYVKADALDSLSAFYKACADVEIDEYKDYDKGLNAYIEALNTINKKIAKDGGTDPRALNMQEELKEHIEKIQRFIKAKSLYTSDPGECLRVVTALIEEPGIEDAVRRGDLYTILILHNAKRSNFKKAYQYIEECLGRKPRIDIRQYINAQILDEICDKTEHPRITIQKSTTDDSDNEVGVEFSHAMRRRMNSTDNQSDDDAF
;
A
#
# COMPACT_ATOMS: atom_id res chain seq x y z
N MET A 1 -8.52 -28.16 -4.22
CA MET A 1 -8.07 -26.78 -3.93
C MET A 1 -8.52 -25.76 -4.98
N ARG A 2 -8.09 -25.83 -6.25
CA ARG A 2 -8.44 -24.80 -7.27
C ARG A 2 -9.95 -24.57 -7.44
N ALA A 3 -10.76 -25.63 -7.47
CA ALA A 3 -12.22 -25.52 -7.52
C ALA A 3 -12.80 -24.88 -6.24
N LEU A 4 -12.20 -25.15 -5.08
CA LEU A 4 -12.61 -24.58 -3.79
C LEU A 4 -12.29 -23.07 -3.72
N LEU A 5 -11.11 -22.65 -4.19
CA LEU A 5 -10.76 -21.23 -4.30
C LEU A 5 -11.73 -20.48 -5.22
N LYS A 6 -12.12 -21.08 -6.35
CA LYS A 6 -13.12 -20.51 -7.26
C LYS A 6 -14.51 -20.36 -6.63
N SER A 7 -14.83 -21.15 -5.61
CA SER A 7 -16.12 -21.02 -4.91
C SER A 7 -16.21 -19.78 -4.01
N GLY A 8 -15.08 -19.18 -3.65
CA GLY A 8 -15.03 -18.02 -2.76
C GLY A 8 -15.44 -18.29 -1.30
N ASP A 9 -15.72 -19.55 -0.94
CA ASP A 9 -16.14 -19.94 0.42
C ASP A 9 -14.94 -19.94 1.37
N THR A 10 -14.60 -18.76 1.90
CA THR A 10 -13.44 -18.53 2.77
C THR A 10 -13.41 -19.45 3.99
N PRO A 11 -14.52 -19.64 4.76
CA PRO A 11 -14.54 -20.58 5.87
C PRO A 11 -14.21 -22.01 5.45
N LYS A 12 -14.78 -22.52 4.35
CA LYS A 12 -14.44 -23.87 3.85
C LYS A 12 -13.01 -23.95 3.34
N ILE A 13 -12.48 -22.89 2.72
CA ILE A 13 -11.09 -22.83 2.27
C ILE A 13 -10.15 -22.94 3.47
N ILE A 14 -10.39 -22.19 4.55
CA ILE A 14 -9.57 -22.24 5.78
C ILE A 14 -9.66 -23.62 6.43
N LEU A 15 -10.87 -24.19 6.55
CA LEU A 15 -11.09 -25.52 7.11
C LEU A 15 -10.36 -26.62 6.32
N PHE A 16 -10.53 -26.62 4.99
CA PHE A 16 -9.86 -27.58 4.11
C PHE A 16 -8.34 -27.43 4.19
N THR A 17 -7.83 -26.19 4.21
CA THR A 17 -6.39 -25.93 4.28
C THR A 17 -5.78 -26.48 5.56
N ASN A 18 -6.44 -26.27 6.71
CA ASN A 18 -5.97 -26.78 8.00
C ASN A 18 -5.97 -28.32 8.09
N THR A 19 -6.88 -28.99 7.38
CA THR A 19 -6.96 -30.45 7.36
C THR A 19 -6.01 -31.08 6.32
N ALA A 20 -5.70 -30.37 5.24
CA ALA A 20 -4.91 -30.90 4.13
C ALA A 20 -3.43 -31.18 4.44
N ARG A 21 -2.83 -30.47 5.43
CA ARG A 21 -1.42 -30.65 5.86
C ARG A 21 -0.41 -30.68 4.71
N ASN A 22 -0.62 -29.88 3.68
CA ASN A 22 0.20 -29.85 2.47
C ASN A 22 0.73 -28.43 2.20
N LYS A 23 2.04 -28.30 1.97
CA LYS A 23 2.71 -27.00 1.80
C LYS A 23 2.16 -26.18 0.63
N ASP A 24 1.87 -26.81 -0.51
CA ASP A 24 1.32 -26.12 -1.68
C ASP A 24 -0.10 -25.63 -1.42
N ILE A 25 -0.90 -26.42 -0.67
CA ILE A 25 -2.26 -26.02 -0.28
C ILE A 25 -2.21 -24.82 0.67
N TYR A 26 -1.32 -24.84 1.66
CA TYR A 26 -1.10 -23.68 2.53
C TYR A 26 -0.69 -22.43 1.74
N ARG A 27 0.28 -22.52 0.83
CA ARG A 27 0.71 -21.39 0.00
C ARG A 27 -0.43 -20.86 -0.87
N MET A 28 -1.19 -21.75 -1.52
CA MET A 28 -2.35 -21.36 -2.35
C MET A 28 -3.44 -20.66 -1.53
N ALA A 29 -3.71 -21.14 -0.32
CA ALA A 29 -4.70 -20.53 0.57
C ALA A 29 -4.24 -19.14 1.03
N GLY A 30 -3.01 -18.99 1.51
CA GLY A 30 -2.45 -17.70 1.89
C GLY A 30 -2.53 -16.68 0.76
N ASN A 31 -2.15 -17.08 -0.46
CA ASN A 31 -2.22 -16.20 -1.63
C ASN A 31 -3.65 -15.76 -1.95
N TYR A 32 -4.63 -16.65 -1.79
CA TYR A 32 -6.03 -16.30 -2.00
C TYR A 32 -6.54 -15.37 -0.90
N LEU A 33 -6.22 -15.63 0.37
CA LEU A 33 -6.67 -14.77 1.47
C LEU A 33 -6.11 -13.33 1.36
N GLN A 34 -4.91 -13.16 0.80
CA GLN A 34 -4.34 -11.84 0.52
C GLN A 34 -5.13 -11.03 -0.52
N THR A 35 -5.99 -11.66 -1.34
CA THR A 35 -6.84 -10.93 -2.30
C THR A 35 -8.15 -10.44 -1.69
N LEU A 36 -8.42 -10.77 -0.42
CA LEU A 36 -9.60 -10.33 0.32
C LEU A 36 -9.27 -9.05 1.10
N SER A 37 -10.28 -8.42 1.70
CA SER A 37 -10.11 -7.29 2.63
C SER A 37 -9.59 -7.79 3.98
N TRP A 38 -8.32 -8.23 4.03
CA TRP A 38 -7.73 -8.85 5.22
C TRP A 38 -7.30 -7.83 6.28
N HIS A 39 -7.07 -6.57 5.92
CA HIS A 39 -6.51 -5.57 6.84
C HIS A 39 -7.47 -5.19 7.99
N ASP A 40 -8.78 -5.38 7.79
CA ASP A 40 -9.80 -5.14 8.83
C ASP A 40 -10.17 -6.42 9.60
N ASP A 41 -9.59 -7.57 9.25
CA ASP A 41 -9.91 -8.89 9.82
C ASP A 41 -8.65 -9.57 10.37
N MET A 42 -8.47 -9.43 11.69
CA MET A 42 -7.35 -10.02 12.42
C MET A 42 -7.29 -11.55 12.29
N ASP A 43 -8.42 -12.24 12.12
CA ASP A 43 -8.44 -13.69 11.99
C ASP A 43 -8.00 -14.15 10.60
N LEU A 44 -8.33 -13.37 9.56
CA LEU A 44 -7.76 -13.55 8.22
C LEU A 44 -6.25 -13.29 8.23
N MET A 45 -5.77 -12.22 8.86
CA MET A 45 -4.33 -11.95 8.97
C MET A 45 -3.57 -13.10 9.63
N ARG A 46 -4.06 -13.59 10.78
CA ARG A 46 -3.48 -14.75 11.49
C ARG A 46 -3.52 -16.01 10.62
N SER A 47 -4.58 -16.20 9.84
CA SER A 47 -4.70 -17.34 8.92
C SER A 47 -3.68 -17.27 7.79
N ILE A 48 -3.48 -16.10 7.18
CA ILE A 48 -2.47 -15.86 6.14
C ILE A 48 -1.07 -16.17 6.68
N GLU A 49 -0.70 -15.57 7.81
CA GLU A 49 0.59 -15.80 8.47
C GLU A 49 0.79 -17.29 8.78
N SER A 50 -0.20 -17.92 9.44
CA SER A 50 -0.13 -19.34 9.78
C SER A 50 0.05 -20.23 8.56
N PHE A 51 -0.62 -19.92 7.46
CA PHE A 51 -0.49 -20.67 6.22
C PHE A 51 0.88 -20.50 5.59
N TYR A 52 1.45 -19.29 5.52
CA TYR A 52 2.81 -19.15 4.98
C TYR A 52 3.88 -19.81 5.84
N VAL A 53 3.75 -19.74 7.17
CA VAL A 53 4.63 -20.47 8.10
C VAL A 53 4.53 -21.98 7.86
N LYS A 54 3.32 -22.54 7.79
CA LYS A 54 3.11 -23.98 7.53
C LYS A 54 3.54 -24.41 6.12
N ALA A 55 3.46 -23.51 5.15
CA ALA A 55 3.95 -23.72 3.80
C ALA A 55 5.49 -23.63 3.71
N ASP A 56 6.15 -23.09 4.73
CA ASP A 56 7.58 -22.76 4.71
C ASP A 56 7.92 -21.80 3.54
N ALA A 57 6.96 -20.90 3.25
CA ALA A 57 6.98 -19.94 2.14
C ALA A 57 7.46 -18.57 2.63
N LEU A 58 8.75 -18.48 3.02
CA LEU A 58 9.33 -17.30 3.64
C LEU A 58 9.31 -16.05 2.74
N ASP A 59 9.38 -16.23 1.41
CA ASP A 59 9.23 -15.14 0.44
C ASP A 59 7.84 -14.51 0.52
N SER A 60 6.80 -15.33 0.53
CA SER A 60 5.41 -14.88 0.60
C SER A 60 5.07 -14.30 1.98
N LEU A 61 5.64 -14.86 3.05
CA LEU A 61 5.49 -14.32 4.41
C LEU A 61 6.11 -12.94 4.56
N SER A 62 7.34 -12.76 4.05
CA SER A 62 8.01 -11.44 4.06
C SER A 62 7.21 -10.41 3.27
N ALA A 63 6.68 -10.79 2.09
CA ALA A 63 5.85 -9.91 1.27
C ALA A 63 4.54 -9.53 1.98
N PHE A 64 3.94 -10.46 2.72
CA PHE A 64 2.76 -10.19 3.52
C PHE A 64 3.04 -9.19 4.66
N TYR A 65 4.14 -9.35 5.40
CA TYR A 65 4.52 -8.36 6.43
C TYR A 65 4.83 -6.98 5.83
N LYS A 66 5.43 -6.91 4.63
CA LYS A 66 5.57 -5.64 3.90
C LYS A 66 4.20 -5.03 3.60
N ALA A 67 3.25 -5.80 3.08
CA ALA A 67 1.90 -5.31 2.81
C ALA A 67 1.19 -4.81 4.08
N CYS A 68 1.36 -5.49 5.22
CA CYS A 68 0.88 -4.99 6.51
C CYS A 68 1.51 -3.63 6.87
N ALA A 69 2.81 -3.48 6.64
CA ALA A 69 3.52 -2.23 6.91
C ALA A 69 3.02 -1.07 6.03
N ASP A 70 2.79 -1.35 4.75
CA ASP A 70 2.25 -0.38 3.79
C ASP A 70 0.87 0.12 4.24
N VAL A 71 -0.02 -0.78 4.68
CA VAL A 71 -1.35 -0.43 5.23
C VAL A 71 -1.24 0.44 6.50
N GLU A 72 -0.36 0.07 7.45
CA GLU A 72 -0.14 0.85 8.67
C GLU A 72 0.29 2.30 8.37
N ILE A 73 1.08 2.52 7.33
CA ILE A 73 1.53 3.85 6.92
C ILE A 73 0.47 4.60 6.10
N ASP A 74 -0.12 3.94 5.10
CA ASP A 74 -1.01 4.58 4.13
C ASP A 74 -2.42 4.82 4.66
N GLU A 75 -2.97 3.89 5.42
CA GLU A 75 -4.31 4.01 5.97
C GLU A 75 -4.29 4.59 7.38
N TYR A 76 -3.42 4.06 8.25
CA TYR A 76 -3.42 4.40 9.67
C TYR A 76 -2.42 5.51 10.05
N LYS A 77 -1.49 5.88 9.16
CA LYS A 77 -0.42 6.87 9.41
C LYS A 77 0.45 6.51 10.64
N ASP A 78 0.48 5.23 11.00
CA ASP A 78 1.20 4.69 12.14
C ASP A 78 2.57 4.16 11.69
N TYR A 79 3.52 5.09 11.58
CA TYR A 79 4.87 4.79 11.14
C TYR A 79 5.63 3.88 12.11
N ASP A 80 5.31 3.90 13.41
CA ASP A 80 5.96 3.03 14.39
C ASP A 80 5.52 1.57 14.22
N LYS A 81 4.22 1.32 14.01
CA LYS A 81 3.74 -0.02 13.64
C LYS A 81 4.22 -0.46 12.27
N GLY A 82 4.17 0.44 11.29
CA GLY A 82 4.71 0.18 9.95
C GLY A 82 6.18 -0.23 10.00
N LEU A 83 7.01 0.49 10.76
CA LEU A 83 8.42 0.16 10.97
C LEU A 83 8.61 -1.25 11.56
N ASN A 84 7.82 -1.60 12.59
CA ASN A 84 7.90 -2.92 13.21
C ASN A 84 7.53 -4.04 12.21
N ALA A 85 6.48 -3.85 11.41
CA ALA A 85 6.09 -4.79 10.37
C ALA A 85 7.15 -4.92 9.26
N TYR A 86 7.77 -3.81 8.84
CA TYR A 86 8.90 -3.80 7.91
C TYR A 86 10.12 -4.57 8.47
N ILE A 87 10.41 -4.43 9.77
CA ILE A 87 11.48 -5.18 10.44
C ILE A 87 11.17 -6.69 10.43
N GLU A 88 9.92 -7.09 10.68
CA GLU A 88 9.51 -8.50 10.59
C GLU A 88 9.59 -9.04 9.16
N ALA A 89 9.26 -8.22 8.15
CA ALA A 89 9.48 -8.55 6.75
C ALA A 89 10.98 -8.80 6.47
N LEU A 90 11.86 -7.91 6.95
CA LEU A 90 13.32 -8.03 6.80
C LEU A 90 13.88 -9.26 7.52
N ASN A 91 13.43 -9.51 8.75
CA ASN A 91 13.83 -10.69 9.52
C ASN A 91 13.44 -11.98 8.78
N THR A 92 12.26 -12.00 8.17
CA THR A 92 11.75 -13.14 7.42
C THR A 92 12.52 -13.38 6.13
N ILE A 93 12.84 -12.32 5.36
CA ILE A 93 13.64 -12.48 4.14
C ILE A 93 15.08 -12.90 4.46
N ASN A 94 15.67 -12.40 5.57
CA ASN A 94 16.98 -12.84 6.03
C ASN A 94 17.01 -14.33 6.36
N LYS A 95 15.94 -14.87 6.99
CA LYS A 95 15.80 -16.31 7.22
C LYS A 95 15.75 -17.09 5.90
N LYS A 96 15.05 -16.60 4.88
CA LYS A 96 15.03 -17.21 3.53
C LYS A 96 16.42 -17.22 2.91
N ILE A 97 17.10 -16.09 2.90
CA ILE A 97 18.45 -15.93 2.33
C ILE A 97 19.42 -16.90 2.99
N ALA A 98 19.41 -16.98 4.32
CA ALA A 98 20.27 -17.90 5.06
C ALA A 98 20.00 -19.38 4.71
N LYS A 99 18.73 -19.73 4.52
CA LYS A 99 18.31 -21.09 4.15
C LYS A 99 18.67 -21.49 2.72
N ASP A 100 18.55 -20.54 1.79
CA ASP A 100 18.78 -20.77 0.35
C ASP A 100 20.25 -20.49 -0.06
N GLY A 101 21.15 -20.25 0.91
CA GLY A 101 22.57 -19.96 0.68
C GLY A 101 22.86 -18.60 0.04
N GLY A 102 21.89 -17.68 0.06
CA GLY A 102 22.05 -16.30 -0.43
C GLY A 102 22.19 -16.17 -1.94
N THR A 103 21.67 -17.13 -2.71
CA THR A 103 21.81 -17.14 -4.18
C THR A 103 20.59 -16.61 -4.93
N ASP A 104 19.43 -16.47 -4.28
CA ASP A 104 18.19 -16.00 -4.89
C ASP A 104 18.22 -14.47 -5.07
N PRO A 105 18.37 -13.94 -6.31
CA PRO A 105 18.46 -12.51 -6.55
C PRO A 105 17.20 -11.76 -6.14
N ARG A 106 16.03 -12.41 -6.18
CA ARG A 106 14.76 -11.77 -5.78
C ARG A 106 14.75 -11.52 -4.27
N ALA A 107 15.26 -12.45 -3.48
CA ALA A 107 15.35 -12.30 -2.05
C ALA A 107 16.36 -11.24 -1.64
N LEU A 108 17.50 -11.15 -2.35
CA LEU A 108 18.51 -10.11 -2.13
C LEU A 108 17.96 -8.71 -2.46
N ASN A 109 17.32 -8.54 -3.62
CA ASN A 109 16.70 -7.26 -3.99
C ASN A 109 15.64 -6.82 -2.98
N MET A 110 14.78 -7.74 -2.54
CA MET A 110 13.78 -7.46 -1.51
C MET A 110 14.42 -7.08 -0.18
N GLN A 111 15.53 -7.71 0.20
CA GLN A 111 16.27 -7.35 1.41
C GLN A 111 16.81 -5.92 1.34
N GLU A 112 17.38 -5.51 0.20
CA GLU A 112 17.88 -4.15 -0.02
C GLU A 112 16.75 -3.13 0.04
N GLU A 113 15.64 -3.39 -0.65
CA GLU A 113 14.44 -2.56 -0.63
C GLU A 113 13.93 -2.36 0.81
N LEU A 114 13.76 -3.45 1.57
CA LEU A 114 13.28 -3.38 2.96
C LEU A 114 14.23 -2.59 3.86
N LYS A 115 15.55 -2.74 3.70
CA LYS A 115 16.54 -1.96 4.46
C LYS A 115 16.43 -0.46 4.15
N GLU A 116 16.29 -0.10 2.89
CA GLU A 116 16.14 1.29 2.45
C GLU A 116 14.86 1.91 3.03
N HIS A 117 13.73 1.19 3.00
CA HIS A 117 12.47 1.65 3.58
C HIS A 117 12.59 1.86 5.09
N ILE A 118 13.17 0.89 5.80
CA ILE A 118 13.40 0.96 7.25
C ILE A 118 14.23 2.19 7.60
N GLU A 119 15.32 2.45 6.88
CA GLU A 119 16.19 3.61 7.13
C GLU A 119 15.42 4.93 6.97
N LYS A 120 14.69 5.09 5.86
CA LYS A 120 13.88 6.28 5.56
C LYS A 120 12.81 6.51 6.63
N ILE A 121 12.08 5.47 7.02
CA ILE A 121 11.05 5.54 8.06
C ILE A 121 11.66 5.91 9.42
N GLN A 122 12.79 5.29 9.82
CA GLN A 122 13.49 5.62 11.07
C GLN A 122 13.95 7.08 11.11
N ARG A 123 14.52 7.58 10.00
CA ARG A 123 14.91 9.00 9.87
C ARG A 123 13.71 9.92 10.01
N PHE A 124 12.57 9.57 9.42
CA PHE A 124 11.34 10.35 9.54
C PHE A 124 10.77 10.36 10.97
N ILE A 125 10.65 9.21 11.62
CA ILE A 125 10.19 9.10 13.02
C ILE A 125 11.10 9.92 13.94
N LYS A 126 12.42 9.79 13.78
CA LYS A 126 13.40 10.57 14.55
C LYS A 126 13.26 12.07 14.30
N ALA A 127 13.04 12.50 13.05
CA ALA A 127 12.82 13.91 12.75
C ALA A 127 11.54 14.43 13.44
N LYS A 128 10.45 13.66 13.43
CA LYS A 128 9.20 14.03 14.12
C LYS A 128 9.39 14.19 15.62
N SER A 129 10.13 13.28 16.28
CA SER A 129 10.35 13.36 17.72
C SER A 129 11.19 14.59 18.12
N LEU A 130 12.08 15.04 17.24
CA LEU A 130 12.87 16.26 17.45
C LEU A 130 12.06 17.55 17.33
N TYR A 131 10.88 17.56 16.71
CA TYR A 131 10.15 18.80 16.42
C TYR A 131 9.89 19.69 17.65
N THR A 132 9.70 19.09 18.83
CA THR A 132 9.44 19.84 20.06
C THR A 132 10.72 20.41 20.69
N SER A 133 11.83 19.66 20.64
CA SER A 133 13.10 20.05 21.27
C SER A 133 14.03 20.84 20.35
N ASP A 134 14.06 20.49 19.06
CA ASP A 134 14.84 21.12 18.01
C ASP A 134 14.05 21.14 16.68
N PRO A 135 13.16 22.13 16.51
CA PRO A 135 12.43 22.32 15.27
C PRO A 135 13.36 22.55 14.07
N GLY A 136 14.55 23.14 14.26
CA GLY A 136 15.48 23.44 13.17
C GLY A 136 16.03 22.16 12.55
N GLU A 137 16.49 21.23 13.39
CA GLU A 137 16.97 19.93 12.95
C GLU A 137 15.87 19.08 12.31
N CYS A 138 14.66 19.10 12.90
CA CYS A 138 13.50 18.43 12.31
C CYS A 138 13.26 18.89 10.85
N LEU A 139 13.20 20.21 10.62
CA LEU A 139 12.98 20.76 9.30
C LEU A 139 14.12 20.45 8.33
N ARG A 140 15.38 20.47 8.81
CA ARG A 140 16.55 20.11 7.99
C ARG A 140 16.46 18.67 7.50
N VAL A 141 16.14 17.72 8.40
CA VAL A 141 16.00 16.30 8.05
C VAL A 141 14.80 16.07 7.12
N VAL A 142 13.64 16.67 7.41
CA VAL A 142 12.45 16.55 6.55
C VAL A 142 12.71 17.09 5.15
N THR A 143 13.37 18.24 5.02
CA THR A 143 13.72 18.82 3.72
C THR A 143 14.66 17.91 2.94
N ALA A 144 15.66 17.32 3.62
CA ALA A 144 16.56 16.36 3.00
C ALA A 144 15.83 15.08 2.53
N LEU A 145 14.88 14.57 3.33
CA LEU A 145 14.07 13.40 2.97
C LEU A 145 13.19 13.66 1.73
N ILE A 146 12.62 14.86 1.59
CA ILE A 146 11.76 15.21 0.45
C ILE A 146 12.52 15.16 -0.89
N GLU A 147 13.82 15.45 -0.88
CA GLU A 147 14.69 15.41 -2.06
C GLU A 147 15.26 14.01 -2.33
N GLU A 148 15.08 13.06 -1.42
CA GLU A 148 15.62 11.72 -1.55
C GLU A 148 14.83 10.90 -2.60
N PRO A 149 15.51 10.26 -3.57
CA PRO A 149 14.85 9.39 -4.55
C PRO A 149 14.09 8.25 -3.86
N GLY A 150 12.89 7.94 -4.35
CA GLY A 150 12.08 6.84 -3.80
C GLY A 150 11.63 7.06 -2.35
N ILE A 151 11.62 8.31 -1.84
CA ILE A 151 11.10 8.58 -0.49
C ILE A 151 9.62 8.18 -0.37
N GLU A 152 8.86 8.31 -1.45
CA GLU A 152 7.42 8.06 -1.46
C GLU A 152 7.05 6.60 -1.25
N ASP A 153 7.98 5.68 -1.49
CA ASP A 153 7.78 4.26 -1.28
C ASP A 153 7.83 3.91 0.22
N ALA A 154 8.49 4.74 1.04
CA ALA A 154 8.68 4.52 2.47
C ALA A 154 7.94 5.53 3.36
N VAL A 155 7.80 6.78 2.92
CA VAL A 155 7.17 7.86 3.68
C VAL A 155 6.26 8.67 2.78
N ARG A 156 5.02 8.87 3.23
CA ARG A 156 4.03 9.63 2.48
C ARG A 156 4.49 11.08 2.35
N ARG A 157 4.62 11.52 1.10
CA ARG A 157 5.03 12.89 0.78
C ARG A 157 4.17 13.95 1.47
N GLY A 158 2.87 13.74 1.54
CA GLY A 158 1.95 14.66 2.22
C GLY A 158 2.29 14.83 3.71
N ASP A 159 2.74 13.79 4.40
CA ASP A 159 3.12 13.87 5.82
C ASP A 159 4.41 14.69 6.01
N LEU A 160 5.38 14.56 5.10
CA LEU A 160 6.60 15.37 5.09
C LEU A 160 6.28 16.86 4.89
N TYR A 161 5.51 17.19 3.85
CA TYR A 161 5.12 18.58 3.56
C TYR A 161 4.25 19.17 4.67
N THR A 162 3.42 18.35 5.34
CA THR A 162 2.60 18.80 6.47
C THR A 162 3.44 19.39 7.59
N ILE A 163 4.60 18.79 7.92
CA ILE A 163 5.50 19.33 8.92
C ILE A 163 5.99 20.73 8.51
N LEU A 164 6.41 20.90 7.26
CA LEU A 164 6.91 22.18 6.74
C LEU A 164 5.82 23.26 6.70
N ILE A 165 4.62 22.92 6.23
CA ILE A 165 3.49 23.83 6.09
C ILE A 165 3.01 24.28 7.48
N LEU A 166 2.77 23.33 8.39
CA LEU A 166 2.31 23.64 9.74
C LEU A 166 3.34 24.46 10.53
N HIS A 167 4.65 24.19 10.36
CA HIS A 167 5.69 24.99 10.99
C HIS A 167 5.63 26.46 10.56
N ASN A 168 5.51 26.71 9.25
CA ASN A 168 5.49 28.06 8.71
C ASN A 168 4.18 28.79 9.02
N ALA A 169 3.04 28.10 8.96
CA ALA A 169 1.75 28.64 9.34
C ALA A 169 1.74 29.08 10.82
N LYS A 170 2.25 28.25 11.74
CA LYS A 170 2.35 28.57 13.17
C LYS A 170 3.19 29.83 13.46
N ARG A 171 4.12 30.18 12.57
CA ARG A 171 4.99 31.37 12.69
C ARG A 171 4.50 32.55 11.84
N SER A 172 3.27 32.48 11.34
CA SER A 172 2.67 33.47 10.43
C SER A 172 3.47 33.70 9.14
N ASN A 173 4.34 32.77 8.77
CA ASN A 173 5.08 32.79 7.50
C ASN A 173 4.22 32.16 6.39
N PHE A 174 3.05 32.76 6.14
CA PHE A 174 2.04 32.21 5.24
C PHE A 174 2.53 32.11 3.79
N LYS A 175 3.38 33.04 3.33
CA LYS A 175 3.99 32.97 2.00
C LYS A 175 4.81 31.70 1.82
N LYS A 176 5.66 31.36 2.79
CA LYS A 176 6.47 30.13 2.72
C LYS A 176 5.63 28.87 2.90
N ALA A 177 4.60 28.92 3.77
CA ALA A 177 3.64 27.83 3.91
C ALA A 177 2.93 27.53 2.58
N TYR A 178 2.48 28.57 1.86
CA TYR A 178 1.85 28.42 0.55
C TYR A 178 2.80 27.87 -0.52
N GLN A 179 4.06 28.34 -0.57
CA GLN A 179 5.07 27.76 -1.47
C GLN A 179 5.21 26.24 -1.27
N TYR A 180 5.23 25.76 -0.04
CA TYR A 180 5.29 24.32 0.22
C TYR A 180 4.02 23.58 -0.19
N ILE A 181 2.86 24.23 -0.15
CA ILE A 181 1.63 23.66 -0.71
C ILE A 181 1.77 23.51 -2.22
N GLU A 182 2.23 24.55 -2.93
CA GLU A 182 2.44 24.50 -4.38
C GLU A 182 3.48 23.44 -4.77
N GLU A 183 4.59 23.34 -4.03
CA GLU A 183 5.60 22.30 -4.26
C GLU A 183 5.02 20.89 -4.06
N CYS A 184 4.18 20.68 -3.04
CA CYS A 184 3.52 19.41 -2.77
C CYS A 184 2.57 19.02 -3.92
N LEU A 185 1.74 19.96 -4.38
CA LEU A 185 0.77 19.75 -5.47
C LEU A 185 1.45 19.63 -6.84
N GLY A 186 2.50 20.40 -7.09
CA GLY A 186 3.23 20.42 -8.36
C GLY A 186 4.00 19.13 -8.64
N ARG A 187 4.51 18.47 -7.60
CA ARG A 187 5.22 17.18 -7.75
C ARG A 187 4.28 16.00 -7.97
N LYS A 188 3.00 16.08 -7.54
CA LYS A 188 1.95 15.09 -7.85
C LYS A 188 0.56 15.76 -7.92
N PRO A 189 -0.05 15.89 -9.12
CA PRO A 189 -1.33 16.58 -9.28
C PRO A 189 -2.57 15.84 -8.71
N ARG A 190 -2.38 14.74 -7.99
CA ARG A 190 -3.48 13.94 -7.38
C ARG A 190 -3.41 13.83 -5.85
N ILE A 191 -2.47 14.52 -5.19
CA ILE A 191 -2.45 14.54 -3.72
C ILE A 191 -3.60 15.41 -3.23
N ASP A 192 -4.54 14.81 -2.48
CA ASP A 192 -5.52 15.58 -1.73
C ASP A 192 -4.90 16.09 -0.42
N ILE A 193 -4.40 17.32 -0.46
CA ILE A 193 -3.72 17.95 0.69
C ILE A 193 -4.65 18.11 1.91
N ARG A 194 -5.97 18.11 1.71
CA ARG A 194 -6.96 18.19 2.80
C ARG A 194 -6.99 16.92 3.66
N GLN A 195 -6.49 15.79 3.15
CA GLN A 195 -6.31 14.56 3.95
C GLN A 195 -5.16 14.67 4.95
N TYR A 196 -4.31 15.67 4.81
CA TYR A 196 -3.11 15.85 5.62
C TYR A 196 -3.20 17.07 6.55
N ILE A 197 -3.85 18.15 6.10
CA ILE A 197 -3.91 19.43 6.81
C ILE A 197 -5.35 19.86 7.02
N ASN A 198 -5.65 20.36 8.22
CA ASN A 198 -6.96 20.90 8.57
C ASN A 198 -7.37 22.05 7.63
N ALA A 199 -8.61 22.01 7.14
CA ALA A 199 -9.16 22.99 6.21
C ALA A 199 -9.05 24.44 6.71
N GLN A 200 -9.19 24.70 8.02
CA GLN A 200 -9.08 26.04 8.59
C GLN A 200 -7.68 26.62 8.40
N ILE A 201 -6.63 25.81 8.58
CA ILE A 201 -5.24 26.24 8.40
C ILE A 201 -4.96 26.49 6.92
N LEU A 202 -5.43 25.60 6.04
CA LEU A 202 -5.28 25.78 4.59
C LEU A 202 -5.99 27.05 4.11
N ASP A 203 -7.23 27.27 4.55
CA ASP A 203 -8.01 28.45 4.23
C ASP A 203 -7.33 29.72 4.76
N GLU A 204 -6.80 29.71 6.00
CA GLU A 204 -6.03 30.83 6.55
C GLU A 204 -4.79 31.15 5.70
N ILE A 205 -4.02 30.13 5.30
CA ILE A 205 -2.84 30.32 4.44
C ILE A 205 -3.27 30.94 3.10
N CYS A 206 -4.33 30.43 2.47
CA CYS A 206 -4.83 30.94 1.19
C CYS A 206 -5.31 32.39 1.32
N ASP A 207 -6.14 32.68 2.32
CA ASP A 207 -6.68 34.02 2.56
C ASP A 207 -5.58 35.05 2.84
N LYS A 208 -4.57 34.68 3.66
CA LYS A 208 -3.43 35.55 3.99
C LYS A 208 -2.45 35.76 2.84
N THR A 209 -2.49 34.91 1.82
CA THR A 209 -1.64 35.02 0.63
C THR A 209 -2.41 35.46 -0.61
N GLU A 210 -3.72 35.74 -0.48
CA GLU A 210 -4.62 36.14 -1.56
C GLU A 210 -4.74 35.10 -2.69
N HIS A 211 -4.58 33.81 -2.36
CA HIS A 211 -4.76 32.69 -3.28
C HIS A 211 -6.14 32.05 -3.15
N PRO A 212 -6.67 31.43 -4.23
CA PRO A 212 -7.91 30.66 -4.15
C PRO A 212 -7.79 29.52 -3.14
N ARG A 213 -8.81 29.37 -2.29
CA ARG A 213 -8.88 28.24 -1.37
C ARG A 213 -8.88 26.93 -2.13
N ILE A 214 -8.09 25.98 -1.66
CA ILE A 214 -7.93 24.67 -2.28
C ILE A 214 -9.23 23.90 -2.09
N THR A 215 -10.00 23.68 -3.14
CA THR A 215 -11.23 22.87 -3.07
C THR A 215 -10.91 21.41 -3.38
N ILE A 216 -11.68 20.48 -2.81
CA ILE A 216 -11.61 19.08 -3.22
C ILE A 216 -12.03 19.06 -4.68
N GLN A 217 -11.11 18.77 -5.60
CA GLN A 217 -11.53 18.23 -6.88
C GLN A 217 -12.16 16.89 -6.54
N LYS A 218 -13.50 16.83 -6.47
CA LYS A 218 -14.18 15.54 -6.60
C LYS A 218 -13.60 14.95 -7.86
N SER A 219 -12.87 13.84 -7.75
CA SER A 219 -12.76 12.94 -8.89
C SER A 219 -14.19 12.76 -9.37
N THR A 220 -14.48 13.19 -10.58
CA THR A 220 -15.63 12.70 -11.32
C THR A 220 -15.40 11.21 -11.51
N THR A 221 -15.65 10.42 -10.46
CA THR A 221 -16.33 9.16 -10.63
C THR A 221 -17.72 9.57 -11.08
N ASP A 222 -17.97 9.40 -12.37
CA ASP A 222 -19.32 9.31 -12.90
C ASP A 222 -20.08 8.32 -12.02
N ASP A 223 -20.87 8.83 -11.08
CA ASP A 223 -22.12 8.20 -10.69
C ASP A 223 -23.05 8.34 -11.90
N SER A 224 -22.78 7.54 -12.94
CA SER A 224 -23.84 7.12 -13.85
C SER A 224 -24.33 5.78 -13.34
N ASP A 225 -25.43 5.82 -12.59
CA ASP A 225 -26.39 4.72 -12.60
C ASP A 225 -26.67 4.36 -14.06
N ASN A 226 -26.11 3.24 -14.53
CA ASN A 226 -26.53 2.52 -15.71
C ASN A 226 -26.13 1.04 -15.56
N GLU A 227 -27.08 0.28 -15.03
CA GLU A 227 -27.23 -1.14 -15.28
C GLU A 227 -27.24 -1.40 -16.80
N VAL A 228 -26.16 -1.91 -17.42
CA VAL A 228 -26.17 -2.77 -18.63
C VAL A 228 -24.80 -3.47 -18.82
N GLY A 229 -24.82 -4.81 -18.82
CA GLY A 229 -24.08 -5.67 -19.75
C GLY A 229 -22.54 -5.72 -19.71
N VAL A 230 -22.00 -6.85 -19.24
CA VAL A 230 -20.59 -7.23 -19.41
C VAL A 230 -20.24 -7.33 -20.91
N GLU A 231 -19.54 -6.33 -21.44
CA GLU A 231 -19.06 -6.34 -22.82
C GLU A 231 -17.73 -7.13 -22.89
N PHE A 232 -17.81 -8.38 -23.38
CA PHE A 232 -16.62 -9.21 -23.57
C PHE A 232 -15.77 -8.72 -24.74
N SER A 233 -14.44 -8.72 -24.56
CA SER A 233 -13.47 -8.30 -25.56
C SER A 233 -13.62 -9.07 -26.88
N HIS A 234 -13.28 -8.40 -27.99
CA HIS A 234 -13.42 -8.89 -29.37
C HIS A 234 -12.77 -10.27 -29.62
N ALA A 235 -11.82 -10.68 -28.77
CA ALA A 235 -11.16 -11.98 -28.77
C ALA A 235 -12.02 -13.12 -28.16
N MET A 236 -12.91 -12.82 -27.22
CA MET A 236 -13.83 -13.78 -26.59
C MET A 236 -15.02 -14.10 -27.51
N ARG A 237 -15.51 -13.12 -28.28
CA ARG A 237 -16.67 -13.29 -29.19
C ARG A 237 -16.42 -14.30 -30.32
N ARG A 238 -15.17 -14.48 -30.76
CA ARG A 238 -14.82 -15.48 -31.79
C ARG A 238 -14.72 -16.91 -31.27
N ARG A 239 -14.51 -17.11 -29.95
CA ARG A 239 -14.43 -18.46 -29.36
C ARG A 239 -15.79 -19.03 -28.96
N MET A 240 -16.79 -18.18 -28.75
CA MET A 240 -18.16 -18.62 -28.45
C MET A 240 -18.97 -18.92 -29.72
N ASN A 241 -18.72 -18.21 -30.83
CA ASN A 241 -19.41 -18.47 -32.10
C ASN A 241 -18.88 -19.67 -32.90
N SER A 242 -17.81 -20.33 -32.45
CA SER A 242 -17.24 -21.51 -33.12
C SER A 242 -17.72 -22.85 -32.54
N THR A 243 -18.61 -22.84 -31.54
CA THR A 243 -19.11 -24.06 -30.88
C THR A 243 -20.58 -24.40 -31.16
N ASP A 244 -21.29 -23.59 -31.95
CA ASP A 244 -22.73 -23.78 -32.22
C ASP A 244 -23.06 -24.26 -33.65
N ASN A 245 -22.08 -24.74 -34.43
CA ASN A 245 -22.33 -25.34 -35.74
C ASN A 245 -21.77 -26.77 -35.82
N GLN A 246 -22.39 -27.71 -35.08
CA GLN A 246 -22.30 -29.15 -35.35
C GLN A 246 -23.46 -29.91 -34.66
N SER A 247 -24.62 -29.87 -35.31
CA SER A 247 -25.77 -30.80 -35.27
C SER A 247 -26.82 -30.14 -36.18
N ASP A 248 -27.38 -30.72 -37.22
CA ASP A 248 -27.57 -32.08 -37.68
C ASP A 248 -27.63 -32.05 -39.21
N ASP A 249 -27.21 -33.14 -39.87
CA ASP A 249 -27.79 -33.65 -41.13
C ASP A 249 -26.96 -34.87 -41.58
N ASP A 250 -27.44 -36.08 -41.30
CA ASP A 250 -28.07 -36.89 -42.35
C ASP A 250 -28.42 -38.30 -41.85
N ALA A 251 -29.67 -38.66 -42.12
CA ALA A 251 -30.24 -40.00 -42.02
C ALA A 251 -29.74 -40.88 -43.18
N PHE A 252 -29.41 -42.14 -42.88
CA PHE A 252 -29.86 -43.39 -43.53
C PHE A 252 -29.12 -44.60 -42.92
#